data_AF-A0A954FU55-F1
#
_entry.id   AF-A0A954FU55-F1
#
_cell.length_a   1.000
_cell.length_b   1.000
_cell.length_c   1.000
_cell.angle_alpha   90.00
_cell.angle_beta   90.00
_cell.angle_gamma   90.00
#
_symmetry.space_group_name_H-M   'P 1'
#
loop_
_entity.id
_entity.type
_entity.pdbx_description
1 polymer ?
#
loop_
_entity_poly.entity_id
_entity_poly.type
_entity_poly.pdbx_seq_one_letter_code
_entity_poly.pdbx_strand_id
1 'polypeptide(L)'
;MDSKTQNDSPHFLALISESLLLCCTFLASILLGLPGCAHTAGDYEETCQTVSSRVKKCFLFHHDKCSPHPYRSLEGYQTDLDKYVVKHAAKKCAHQSLKTMACSCKDKPSKAFRKGYQQAYIDIALGGSGEVPPVPPEEYWAAHYRTPEGYLEVQEWFTGYKLGAEHALADGRYDYNKIATPYSLSDWNQPAAEQWDGN
;
A
#
# COMPACT_ATOMS: atom_id res chain seq x y z
N MET A 1 15.43 34.12 53.74
CA MET A 1 16.76 34.71 53.49
C MET A 1 17.14 34.34 52.06
N ASP A 2 16.39 34.81 51.07
CA ASP A 2 16.41 36.19 50.52
C ASP A 2 17.80 36.44 49.87
N SER A 3 17.97 36.77 48.59
CA SER A 3 17.20 37.65 47.69
C SER A 3 17.60 37.29 46.22
N LYS A 4 16.76 37.35 45.18
CA LYS A 4 16.34 38.55 44.40
C LYS A 4 17.54 39.49 44.15
N THR A 5 17.95 39.89 42.94
CA THR A 5 17.28 40.46 41.75
C THR A 5 18.45 40.66 40.74
N GLN A 6 18.36 40.70 39.41
CA GLN A 6 17.66 41.71 38.63
C GLN A 6 17.80 41.42 37.12
N ASN A 7 16.74 41.79 36.41
CA ASN A 7 16.55 41.96 34.98
C ASN A 7 17.76 42.49 34.20
N ASP A 8 17.85 42.09 32.93
CA ASP A 8 17.89 43.09 31.84
C ASP A 8 17.28 42.52 30.53
N SER A 9 16.43 43.34 29.94
CA SER A 9 15.81 43.28 28.61
C SER A 9 15.52 44.74 28.24
N PRO A 10 15.17 45.11 26.99
CA PRO A 10 15.35 44.44 25.70
C PRO A 10 15.80 45.44 24.59
N HIS A 11 16.63 45.04 23.62
CA HIS A 11 16.66 45.74 22.33
C HIS A 11 17.17 44.79 21.24
N PHE A 12 16.29 44.39 20.32
CA PHE A 12 16.43 44.66 18.89
C PHE A 12 15.26 44.00 18.15
N LEU A 13 14.29 44.85 17.79
CA LEU A 13 13.29 44.57 16.78
C LEU A 13 13.97 44.44 15.41
N ALA A 14 13.21 43.84 14.49
CA ALA A 14 13.46 43.67 13.06
C ALA A 14 14.22 42.40 12.69
N LEU A 15 13.47 41.32 12.47
CA LEU A 15 13.69 40.35 11.38
C LEU A 15 12.37 39.61 11.14
N ILE A 16 11.36 40.36 10.70
CA ILE A 16 10.17 39.79 10.07
C ILE A 16 10.61 39.40 8.67
N SER A 17 11.03 38.13 8.57
CA SER A 17 11.49 37.47 7.36
C SER A 17 10.46 37.59 6.22
N GLU A 18 10.99 37.79 5.02
CA GLU A 18 10.36 38.12 3.73
C GLU A 18 9.27 37.14 3.22
N SER A 19 8.83 36.18 4.03
CA SER A 19 7.82 35.18 3.68
C SER A 19 6.39 35.73 3.68
N LEU A 20 6.11 36.86 4.35
CA LEU A 20 4.77 37.43 4.41
C LEU A 20 4.42 38.28 3.18
N LEU A 21 5.42 38.83 2.48
CA LEU A 21 5.20 39.72 1.33
C LEU A 21 4.89 38.94 0.03
N LEU A 22 5.43 37.72 -0.11
CA LEU A 22 5.09 36.79 -1.19
C LEU A 22 3.68 36.20 -1.07
N CYS A 23 3.10 36.18 0.14
CA CYS A 23 1.76 35.67 0.37
C CYS A 23 0.67 36.67 -0.07
N CYS A 24 0.97 37.97 -0.07
CA CYS A 24 0.02 39.03 -0.44
C CYS A 24 -0.14 39.24 -1.95
N THR A 25 0.82 38.84 -2.79
CA THR A 25 0.75 39.04 -4.25
C THR A 25 -0.05 37.95 -4.96
N PHE A 26 -0.10 36.72 -4.41
CA PHE A 26 -0.89 35.63 -4.99
C PHE A 26 -2.41 35.79 -4.78
N LEU A 27 -2.84 36.43 -3.70
CA LEU A 27 -4.27 36.66 -3.42
C LEU A 27 -4.88 37.82 -4.24
N ALA A 28 -4.06 38.74 -4.75
CA ALA A 28 -4.54 39.86 -5.58
C ALA A 28 -4.82 39.46 -7.05
N SER A 29 -4.28 38.33 -7.53
CA SER A 29 -4.45 37.90 -8.93
C SER A 29 -5.76 37.15 -9.19
N ILE A 30 -6.59 36.90 -8.16
CA ILE A 30 -7.87 36.17 -8.27
C ILE A 30 -9.06 37.13 -8.46
N LEU A 31 -8.87 38.46 -8.39
CA LEU A 31 -9.96 39.45 -8.43
C LEU A 31 -9.99 40.38 -9.64
N LEU A 32 -9.24 40.09 -10.71
CA LEU A 32 -9.40 40.79 -12.00
C LEU A 32 -9.84 39.78 -13.07
N GLY A 33 -11.16 39.62 -13.17
CA GLY A 33 -11.79 38.97 -14.31
C GLY A 33 -11.54 39.75 -15.59
N LEU A 34 -11.06 39.04 -16.62
CA LEU A 34 -11.09 39.50 -18.00
C LEU A 34 -12.09 38.62 -18.77
N PRO A 35 -13.25 39.15 -19.18
CA PRO A 35 -14.13 38.49 -20.14
C PRO A 35 -13.61 38.82 -21.55
N GLY A 36 -13.21 37.80 -22.30
CA GLY A 36 -12.74 37.97 -23.67
C GLY A 36 -13.17 36.79 -24.53
N CYS A 37 -14.45 36.77 -24.92
CA CYS A 37 -14.92 35.92 -26.01
C CYS A 37 -14.48 36.54 -27.33
N ALA A 38 -13.75 35.79 -28.15
CA ALA A 38 -13.59 36.07 -29.57
C ALA A 38 -13.91 34.78 -30.35
N HIS A 39 -15.11 34.75 -30.94
CA HIS A 39 -15.44 33.79 -31.99
C HIS A 39 -14.77 34.24 -33.29
N THR A 40 -14.04 33.35 -33.94
CA THR A 40 -13.97 33.34 -35.41
C THR A 40 -14.18 31.90 -35.88
N ALA A 41 -15.11 31.76 -36.82
CA ALA A 41 -15.47 30.52 -37.48
C ALA A 41 -14.40 30.18 -38.53
N GLY A 42 -14.04 28.91 -38.59
CA GLY A 42 -13.18 28.32 -39.60
C GLY A 42 -13.22 26.81 -39.42
N ASP A 43 -14.05 26.14 -40.23
CA ASP A 43 -14.09 24.68 -40.37
C ASP A 43 -12.73 24.12 -40.78
N TYR A 44 -12.56 22.81 -40.55
CA TYR A 44 -11.41 21.92 -40.81
C TYR A 44 -10.20 22.05 -39.85
N GLU A 45 -10.18 21.20 -38.82
CA GLU A 45 -9.07 20.26 -38.61
C GLU A 45 -9.45 19.21 -37.55
N GLU A 46 -9.17 17.97 -37.91
CA GLU A 46 -9.20 16.75 -37.12
C GLU A 46 -8.68 17.00 -35.69
N THR A 47 -9.61 17.25 -34.77
CA THR A 47 -9.24 17.57 -33.39
C THR A 47 -8.86 16.26 -32.70
N CYS A 48 -7.57 15.92 -32.74
CA CYS A 48 -6.95 15.12 -31.70
C CYS A 48 -7.34 15.77 -30.36
N GLN A 49 -8.36 15.20 -29.71
CA GLN A 49 -8.74 15.57 -28.36
C GLN A 49 -7.56 15.23 -27.46
N THR A 50 -6.74 16.25 -27.27
CA THR A 50 -5.95 16.56 -26.08
C THR A 50 -5.95 15.43 -25.05
N VAL A 51 -4.90 14.64 -25.16
CA VAL A 51 -4.32 13.78 -24.14
C VAL A 51 -4.17 14.57 -22.84
N SER A 52 -5.22 14.64 -22.03
CA SER A 52 -5.18 14.87 -20.57
C SER A 52 -6.59 14.80 -20.00
N SER A 53 -7.31 13.72 -20.30
CA SER A 53 -8.35 13.30 -19.37
C SER A 53 -7.62 12.96 -18.07
N ARG A 54 -7.70 13.86 -17.08
CA ARG A 54 -7.33 13.57 -15.68
C ARG A 54 -7.93 12.22 -15.38
N VAL A 55 -7.10 11.18 -15.38
CA VAL A 55 -7.50 9.82 -15.06
C VAL A 55 -8.08 9.93 -13.67
N LYS A 56 -9.41 9.97 -13.57
CA LYS A 56 -10.10 9.71 -12.33
C LYS A 56 -9.69 8.29 -12.01
N LYS A 57 -8.64 8.17 -11.19
CA LYS A 57 -8.07 6.91 -10.70
C LYS A 57 -9.14 6.22 -9.86
N CYS A 58 -10.13 5.64 -10.53
CA CYS A 58 -10.86 4.50 -10.01
C CYS A 58 -10.03 3.29 -10.41
N PHE A 59 -8.86 3.15 -9.77
CA PHE A 59 -8.21 1.85 -9.71
C PHE A 59 -9.19 0.93 -8.98
N LEU A 60 -9.79 0.02 -9.74
CA LEU A 60 -10.56 -1.10 -9.21
C LEU A 60 -9.57 -2.06 -8.52
N PHE A 61 -9.05 -1.63 -7.36
CA PHE A 61 -8.52 -2.55 -6.38
C PHE A 61 -9.72 -3.29 -5.78
N HIS A 62 -9.58 -4.59 -5.51
CA HIS A 62 -10.52 -5.33 -4.69
C HIS A 62 -10.86 -4.48 -3.45
N HIS A 63 -12.14 -4.11 -3.28
CA HIS A 63 -12.60 -3.32 -2.13
C HIS A 63 -12.65 -4.15 -0.84
N ASP A 64 -11.67 -5.02 -0.61
CA ASP A 64 -11.50 -5.63 0.68
C ASP A 64 -10.82 -4.67 1.66
N LYS A 65 -11.12 -4.82 2.94
CA LYS A 65 -10.66 -3.91 4.02
C LYS A 65 -9.15 -3.93 4.20
N CYS A 66 -8.44 -4.76 3.46
CA CYS A 66 -7.02 -5.03 3.64
C CYS A 66 -6.18 -4.70 2.42
N SER A 67 -6.76 -4.10 1.38
CA SER A 67 -6.00 -3.56 0.24
C SER A 67 -5.03 -2.44 0.66
N PRO A 68 -3.84 -2.36 0.05
CA PRO A 68 -2.89 -1.29 0.30
C PRO A 68 -3.51 0.05 -0.07
N HIS A 69 -3.49 1.00 0.87
CA HIS A 69 -3.98 2.34 0.59
C HIS A 69 -2.97 3.10 -0.26
N PRO A 70 -3.40 3.82 -1.31
CA PRO A 70 -2.50 4.63 -2.11
C PRO A 70 -1.87 5.73 -1.24
N TYR A 71 -0.56 5.89 -1.36
CA TYR A 71 0.18 6.99 -0.76
C TYR A 71 0.47 8.07 -1.81
N ARG A 72 0.54 9.33 -1.37
CA ARG A 72 0.98 10.45 -2.21
C ARG A 72 2.45 10.69 -1.96
N SER A 73 3.24 10.76 -3.03
CA SER A 73 4.63 11.19 -3.00
C SER A 73 4.86 12.24 -4.09
N LEU A 74 5.67 13.25 -3.78
CA LEU A 74 6.06 14.32 -4.71
C LEU A 74 7.19 13.84 -5.65
N GLU A 75 8.07 12.97 -5.17
CA GLU A 75 9.17 12.35 -5.93
C GLU A 75 8.74 11.16 -6.83
N GLY A 76 7.45 10.85 -6.93
CA GLY A 76 6.96 9.71 -7.72
C GLY A 76 6.97 8.38 -6.97
N TYR A 77 7.24 7.27 -7.67
CA TYR A 77 7.26 5.94 -7.06
C TYR A 77 8.43 5.80 -6.08
N GLN A 78 8.14 5.34 -4.86
CA GLN A 78 9.15 5.09 -3.84
C GLN A 78 9.09 3.64 -3.39
N THR A 79 10.04 2.82 -3.85
CA THR A 79 10.07 1.38 -3.64
C THR A 79 9.94 0.97 -2.16
N ASP A 80 10.63 1.65 -1.26
CA ASP A 80 10.62 1.28 0.16
C ASP A 80 9.29 1.64 0.84
N LEU A 81 8.70 2.78 0.49
CA LEU A 81 7.36 3.16 0.97
C LEU A 81 6.30 2.20 0.43
N ASP A 82 6.40 1.85 -0.85
CA ASP A 82 5.50 0.90 -1.50
C ASP A 82 5.53 -0.47 -0.82
N LYS A 83 6.73 -1.05 -0.67
CA LYS A 83 6.94 -2.32 0.04
C LYS A 83 6.41 -2.25 1.47
N TYR A 84 6.61 -1.13 2.16
CA TYR A 84 6.09 -0.95 3.51
C TYR A 84 4.55 -0.97 3.55
N VAL A 85 3.89 -0.21 2.66
CA VAL A 85 2.44 -0.14 2.56
C VAL A 85 1.85 -1.51 2.21
N VAL A 86 2.43 -2.19 1.21
CA VAL A 86 2.04 -3.54 0.79
C VAL A 86 2.20 -4.55 1.93
N LYS A 87 3.36 -4.54 2.61
CA LYS A 87 3.62 -5.41 3.76
C LYS A 87 2.62 -5.16 4.89
N HIS A 88 2.33 -3.90 5.22
CA HIS A 88 1.36 -3.58 6.25
C HIS A 88 -0.05 -4.07 5.90
N ALA A 89 -0.47 -3.88 4.65
CA ALA A 89 -1.74 -4.37 4.11
C ALA A 89 -1.85 -5.89 4.19
N ALA A 90 -0.85 -6.62 3.69
CA ALA A 90 -0.79 -8.08 3.73
C ALA A 90 -0.82 -8.64 5.16
N LYS A 91 -0.10 -8.00 6.09
CA LYS A 91 -0.14 -8.34 7.52
C LYS A 91 -1.54 -8.17 8.11
N LYS A 92 -2.29 -7.15 7.68
CA LYS A 92 -3.67 -6.93 8.11
C LYS A 92 -4.60 -8.01 7.53
N CYS A 93 -4.43 -8.39 6.25
CA CYS A 93 -5.16 -9.52 5.65
C CYS A 93 -4.96 -10.81 6.45
N ALA A 94 -3.69 -11.17 6.71
CA ALA A 94 -3.33 -12.39 7.41
C ALA A 94 -3.99 -12.48 8.79
N HIS A 95 -3.99 -11.37 9.55
CA HIS A 95 -4.67 -11.31 10.85
C HIS A 95 -6.18 -11.48 10.74
N GLN A 96 -6.82 -10.88 9.72
CA GLN A 96 -8.26 -11.03 9.53
C GLN A 96 -8.61 -12.46 9.11
N SER A 97 -7.85 -13.06 8.19
CA SER A 97 -8.01 -14.45 7.76
C SER A 97 -7.87 -15.42 8.95
N LEU A 98 -6.79 -15.29 9.73
CA LEU A 98 -6.59 -16.06 10.96
C LEU A 98 -7.71 -15.87 11.99
N LYS A 99 -8.23 -14.64 12.13
CA LYS A 99 -9.34 -14.37 13.05
C LYS A 99 -10.60 -15.10 12.61
N THR A 100 -10.93 -15.02 11.31
CA THR A 100 -12.08 -15.72 10.73
C THR A 100 -11.96 -17.23 10.93
N MET A 101 -10.77 -17.80 10.70
CA MET A 101 -10.51 -19.22 10.92
C MET A 101 -10.55 -19.60 12.41
N ALA A 102 -9.98 -18.79 13.30
CA ALA A 102 -9.94 -19.09 14.73
C ALA A 102 -11.32 -18.97 15.40
N CYS A 103 -12.26 -18.21 14.84
CA CYS A 103 -13.63 -18.12 15.37
C CYS A 103 -14.37 -19.47 15.38
N SER A 104 -13.92 -20.48 14.63
CA SER A 104 -14.48 -21.82 14.64
C SER A 104 -13.75 -22.79 15.60
N CYS A 105 -12.66 -22.38 16.24
CA CYS A 105 -11.83 -23.22 17.11
C CYS A 105 -11.74 -22.66 18.54
N LYS A 106 -11.62 -23.55 19.53
CA LYS A 106 -11.45 -23.14 20.95
C LYS A 106 -10.03 -22.67 21.26
N ASP A 107 -9.03 -23.25 20.58
CA ASP A 107 -7.62 -22.99 20.85
C ASP A 107 -7.03 -22.00 19.86
N LYS A 108 -6.20 -21.09 20.38
CA LYS A 108 -5.48 -20.12 19.55
C LYS A 108 -4.29 -20.81 18.88
N PRO A 109 -4.04 -20.57 17.59
CA PRO A 109 -2.86 -21.09 16.93
C PRO A 109 -1.59 -20.58 17.60
N SER A 110 -0.53 -21.39 17.55
CA SER A 110 0.75 -21.07 18.17
C SER A 110 1.34 -19.77 17.61
N LYS A 111 2.33 -19.22 18.32
CA LYS A 111 3.03 -18.00 17.86
C LYS A 111 3.78 -18.25 16.55
N ALA A 112 4.45 -19.39 16.43
CA ALA A 112 5.23 -19.75 15.25
C ALA A 112 4.35 -19.97 14.03
N PHE A 113 3.23 -20.68 14.21
CA PHE A 113 2.22 -20.84 13.17
C PHE A 113 1.74 -19.49 12.63
N ARG A 114 1.32 -18.57 13.51
CA ARG A 114 0.83 -17.25 13.10
C ARG A 114 1.90 -16.44 12.36
N LYS A 115 3.16 -16.56 12.76
CA LYS A 115 4.28 -15.91 12.08
C LYS A 115 4.48 -16.45 10.66
N GLY A 116 4.52 -17.78 10.49
CA GLY A 116 4.64 -18.41 9.18
C GLY A 116 3.48 -18.01 8.27
N TYR A 117 2.26 -18.07 8.81
CA TYR A 117 1.04 -17.68 8.10
C TYR A 117 1.09 -16.23 7.62
N GLN A 118 1.48 -15.31 8.50
CA GLN A 118 1.64 -13.90 8.16
C GLN A 118 2.77 -13.67 7.14
N GLN A 119 3.86 -14.42 7.24
CA GLN A 119 5.00 -14.32 6.33
C GLN A 119 4.60 -14.70 4.90
N ALA A 120 3.85 -15.79 4.72
CA ALA A 120 3.37 -16.19 3.40
C ALA A 120 2.51 -15.11 2.71
N TYR A 121 1.59 -14.48 3.45
CA TYR A 121 0.81 -13.34 2.93
C TYR A 121 1.70 -12.18 2.47
N ILE A 122 2.74 -11.86 3.23
CA ILE A 122 3.69 -10.79 2.89
C ILE A 122 4.47 -11.17 1.63
N ASP A 123 5.00 -12.39 1.57
CA ASP A 123 5.86 -12.83 0.48
C ASP A 123 5.07 -12.83 -0.83
N ILE A 124 3.86 -13.41 -0.85
CA ILE A 124 2.99 -13.39 -2.03
C ILE A 124 2.61 -11.95 -2.42
N ALA A 125 2.26 -11.10 -1.47
CA ALA A 125 1.92 -9.71 -1.74
C ALA A 125 3.10 -8.90 -2.31
N LEU A 126 4.34 -9.32 -2.03
CA LEU A 126 5.55 -8.72 -2.58
C LEU A 126 6.05 -9.43 -3.85
N GLY A 127 5.25 -10.34 -4.43
CA GLY A 127 5.55 -11.02 -5.70
C GLY A 127 6.16 -12.43 -5.56
N GLY A 128 6.16 -13.01 -4.35
CA GLY A 128 6.55 -14.41 -4.12
C GLY A 128 5.54 -15.39 -4.69
N SER A 129 6.00 -16.61 -5.02
CA SER A 129 5.17 -17.67 -5.60
C SER A 129 4.21 -18.33 -4.59
N GLY A 130 4.46 -18.17 -3.29
CA GLY A 130 3.78 -18.92 -2.23
C GLY A 130 4.41 -20.29 -1.97
N GLU A 131 5.49 -20.66 -2.65
CA GLU A 131 6.25 -21.86 -2.32
C GLU A 131 6.84 -21.75 -0.91
N VAL A 132 6.79 -22.87 -0.18
CA VAL A 132 7.34 -22.95 1.18
C VAL A 132 8.86 -22.86 1.09
N PRO A 133 9.51 -21.95 1.84
CA PRO A 133 10.96 -21.83 1.78
C PRO A 133 11.63 -23.10 2.30
N PRO A 134 12.81 -23.46 1.78
CA PRO A 134 13.50 -24.70 2.16
C PRO A 134 14.09 -24.65 3.58
N VAL A 135 14.28 -23.45 4.12
CA VAL A 135 14.79 -23.20 5.47
C VAL A 135 13.91 -22.17 6.18
N PRO A 136 13.74 -22.26 7.51
CA PRO A 136 12.96 -21.28 8.24
C PRO A 136 13.73 -19.94 8.28
N PRO A 137 13.05 -18.83 8.63
CA PRO A 137 13.71 -17.53 8.80
C PRO A 137 14.82 -17.57 9.86
N GLU A 138 15.77 -16.64 9.76
CA GLU A 138 16.97 -16.59 10.62
C GLU A 138 16.66 -16.56 12.12
N GLU A 139 15.49 -16.03 12.51
CA GLU A 139 15.05 -16.04 13.91
C GLU A 139 14.96 -17.45 14.50
N TYR A 140 14.81 -18.48 13.67
CA TYR A 140 14.76 -19.88 14.06
C TYR A 140 16.12 -20.61 14.00
N TRP A 141 17.22 -19.92 13.69
CA TRP A 141 18.54 -20.56 13.53
C TRP A 141 19.36 -20.65 14.83
N ALA A 142 18.91 -19.92 15.85
CA ALA A 142 19.53 -19.86 17.16
C ALA A 142 19.58 -21.25 17.83
N ALA A 143 20.58 -21.46 18.70
CA ALA A 143 20.86 -22.77 19.29
C ALA A 143 19.69 -23.37 20.06
N HIS A 144 18.81 -22.55 20.66
CA HIS A 144 17.63 -23.03 21.40
C HIS A 144 16.57 -23.68 20.50
N TYR A 145 16.59 -23.45 19.19
CA TYR A 145 15.73 -24.14 18.24
C TYR A 145 16.26 -25.51 17.80
N ARG A 146 17.49 -25.87 18.22
CA ARG A 146 18.14 -27.16 17.89
C ARG A 146 17.82 -28.25 18.92
N THR A 147 16.68 -28.16 19.59
CA THR A 147 16.14 -29.18 20.50
C THR A 147 14.87 -29.79 19.89
N PRO A 148 14.37 -30.94 20.40
CA PRO A 148 13.10 -31.50 19.95
C PRO A 148 11.93 -30.50 20.05
N GLU A 149 11.87 -29.70 21.12
CA GLU A 149 10.83 -28.68 21.32
C GLU A 149 10.99 -27.54 20.33
N GLY A 150 12.22 -27.09 20.10
CA GLY A 150 12.54 -26.08 19.10
C GLY A 150 12.16 -26.51 17.68
N TYR A 151 12.40 -27.79 17.36
CA TYR A 151 12.00 -28.37 16.09
C TYR A 151 10.48 -28.36 15.90
N LEU A 152 9.70 -28.65 16.95
CA LEU A 152 8.23 -28.56 16.88
C LEU A 152 7.76 -27.13 16.59
N GLU A 153 8.37 -26.11 17.23
CA GLU A 153 8.04 -24.71 16.95
C GLU A 153 8.35 -24.32 15.49
N VAL A 154 9.49 -24.80 14.96
CA VAL A 154 9.85 -24.60 13.54
C VAL A 154 8.87 -25.30 12.61
N GLN A 155 8.43 -26.51 12.93
CA GLN A 155 7.41 -27.23 12.15
C GLN A 155 6.07 -26.51 12.15
N GLU A 156 5.66 -25.92 13.27
CA GLU A 156 4.47 -25.08 13.33
C GLU A 156 4.59 -23.84 12.44
N TRP A 157 5.78 -23.22 12.38
CA TRP A 157 6.04 -22.11 11.46
C TRP A 157 5.83 -22.53 9.99
N PHE A 158 6.41 -23.66 9.57
CA PHE A 158 6.22 -24.18 8.21
C PHE A 158 4.77 -24.51 7.89
N THR A 159 4.06 -25.12 8.85
CA THR A 159 2.63 -25.44 8.73
C THR A 159 1.82 -24.16 8.55
N GLY A 160 2.11 -23.13 9.34
CA GLY A 160 1.50 -21.82 9.23
C GLY A 160 1.76 -21.18 7.86
N TYR A 161 3.02 -21.22 7.39
CA TYR A 161 3.38 -20.67 6.09
C TYR A 161 2.62 -21.34 4.95
N LYS A 162 2.58 -22.68 4.92
CA LYS A 162 1.89 -23.42 3.87
C LYS A 162 0.41 -23.02 3.78
N LEU A 163 -0.31 -23.04 4.90
CA LEU A 163 -1.72 -22.67 4.92
C LEU A 163 -1.94 -21.18 4.64
N GLY A 164 -1.04 -20.32 5.11
CA GLY A 164 -1.05 -18.89 4.80
C GLY A 164 -0.87 -18.62 3.31
N ALA A 165 -0.02 -19.38 2.63
CA ALA A 165 0.21 -19.27 1.20
C ALA A 165 -1.05 -19.68 0.41
N GLU A 166 -1.64 -20.82 0.74
CA GLU A 166 -2.89 -21.29 0.14
C GLU A 166 -4.00 -20.22 0.26
N HIS A 167 -4.17 -19.65 1.45
CA HIS A 167 -5.19 -18.63 1.69
C HIS A 167 -4.85 -17.30 1.01
N ALA A 168 -3.59 -16.85 1.02
CA ALA A 168 -3.18 -15.61 0.37
C ALA A 168 -3.36 -15.67 -1.16
N LEU A 169 -3.10 -16.83 -1.77
CA LEU A 169 -3.37 -17.06 -3.20
C LEU A 169 -4.88 -17.05 -3.49
N ALA A 170 -5.68 -17.77 -2.69
CA ALA A 170 -7.14 -17.77 -2.83
C ALA A 170 -7.75 -16.38 -2.63
N ASP A 171 -7.18 -15.59 -1.72
CA ASP A 171 -7.59 -14.22 -1.42
C ASP A 171 -7.11 -13.19 -2.46
N GLY A 172 -6.35 -13.58 -3.49
CA GLY A 172 -5.87 -12.69 -4.55
C GLY A 172 -4.73 -11.75 -4.13
N ARG A 173 -3.94 -12.09 -3.11
CA ARG A 173 -2.91 -11.16 -2.57
C ARG A 173 -1.73 -10.93 -3.52
N TYR A 174 -1.53 -11.80 -4.50
CA TYR A 174 -0.53 -11.63 -5.55
C TYR A 174 -0.77 -10.36 -6.40
N ASP A 175 -2.02 -9.87 -6.47
CA ASP A 175 -2.35 -8.67 -7.24
C ASP A 175 -1.73 -7.39 -6.66
N TYR A 176 -1.29 -7.40 -5.40
CA TYR A 176 -0.70 -6.22 -4.76
C TYR A 176 0.61 -5.77 -5.43
N ASN A 177 1.35 -6.70 -6.04
CA ASN A 177 2.60 -6.42 -6.75
C ASN A 177 2.41 -6.32 -8.27
N LYS A 178 1.16 -6.39 -8.77
CA LYS A 178 0.87 -6.37 -10.20
C LYS A 178 0.96 -4.93 -10.73
N ILE A 179 1.88 -4.69 -11.65
CA ILE A 179 2.02 -3.40 -12.33
C ILE A 179 1.11 -3.40 -13.55
N ALA A 180 0.28 -2.37 -13.68
CA ALA A 180 -0.54 -2.16 -14.86
C ALA A 180 0.36 -1.86 -16.07
N THR A 181 0.36 -2.77 -17.04
CA THR A 181 1.02 -2.62 -18.34
C THR A 181 -0.05 -2.61 -19.46
N PRO A 182 0.24 -2.09 -20.65
CA PRO A 182 -0.70 -2.11 -21.78
C PRO A 182 -1.25 -3.51 -22.10
N TYR A 183 -0.44 -4.56 -21.88
CA TYR A 183 -0.83 -5.95 -22.08
C TYR A 183 -1.63 -6.52 -20.91
N SER A 184 -1.44 -6.00 -19.69
CA SER A 184 -2.26 -6.46 -18.56
C SER A 184 -3.73 -6.11 -18.70
N LEU A 185 -4.09 -5.17 -19.59
CA LEU A 185 -5.47 -4.73 -19.84
C LEU A 185 -6.28 -5.68 -20.75
N SER A 186 -5.63 -6.51 -21.58
CA SER A 186 -6.34 -7.43 -22.47
C SER A 186 -7.05 -8.55 -21.71
N ASP A 187 -6.52 -8.96 -20.55
CA ASP A 187 -7.12 -10.00 -19.71
C ASP A 187 -8.42 -9.52 -19.01
N TRP A 188 -8.61 -8.21 -18.85
CA TRP A 188 -9.76 -7.63 -18.14
C TRP A 188 -10.98 -7.33 -19.04
N ASN A 189 -10.81 -7.39 -20.36
CA ASN A 189 -11.87 -7.13 -21.35
C ASN A 189 -12.45 -8.40 -21.97
N GLN A 190 -12.03 -9.58 -21.51
CA GLN A 190 -12.61 -10.82 -22.03
C GLN A 190 -13.95 -11.08 -21.34
N PRO A 191 -15.09 -11.14 -22.08
CA PRO A 191 -16.30 -11.72 -21.51
C PRO A 191 -15.97 -13.14 -21.06
N ALA A 192 -16.39 -13.50 -19.84
CA ALA A 192 -16.19 -14.83 -19.29
C ALA A 192 -16.56 -15.85 -20.37
N ALA A 193 -15.61 -16.68 -20.77
CA ALA A 193 -15.80 -17.64 -21.84
C ALA A 193 -17.11 -18.40 -21.57
N GLU A 194 -18.10 -18.20 -22.43
CA GLU A 194 -19.34 -18.96 -22.38
C GLU A 194 -18.94 -20.42 -22.46
N GLN A 195 -19.25 -21.13 -21.37
CA GLN A 195 -19.13 -22.56 -21.29
C GLN A 195 -20.05 -23.12 -22.37
N TRP A 196 -19.46 -23.70 -23.40
CA TRP A 196 -20.20 -24.37 -24.45
C TRP A 196 -20.78 -25.66 -23.88
N ASP A 197 -22.05 -25.60 -23.46
CA ASP A 197 -22.85 -26.76 -23.09
C ASP A 197 -23.20 -27.54 -24.36
N GLY A 198 -22.24 -28.33 -24.85
CA GLY A 198 -22.51 -29.32 -25.87
C GLY A 198 -23.14 -30.56 -25.25
N ASN A 199 -24.46 -30.57 -25.05
CA ASN A 199 -25.29 -31.78 -25.16
C ASN A 199 -26.80 -31.45 -25.30
#